data_AF-F5XR11-F1
#
_entry.id   AF-F5XR11-F1
#
_cell.length_a   1.000
_cell.length_b   1.000
_cell.length_c   1.000
_cell.angle_alpha   90.00
_cell.angle_beta   90.00
_cell.angle_gamma   90.00
#
_symmetry.space_group_name_H-M   'P 1'
#
loop_
_entity.id
_entity.type
_entity.pdbx_description
1 polymer ?
#
loop_
_entity_poly.entity_id
_entity_poly.type
_entity_poly.pdbx_seq_one_letter_code
_entity_poly.pdbx_strand_id
1 'polypeptide(L)'
;MVHGDYRSANILVNETSIIAVIDFEEARVDHRVVELARSAVLLGTRFHDWGPVPGEVHAGLVEGYESHRPLTPTEMSWWRPLVLWYSLMMAPVAGDPAGWIESALDQLRCKGTH
;
A
#
# COMPACT_ATOMS: atom_id res chain seq x y z
N MET A 1 4.23 16.01 -3.83
CA MET A 1 2.80 15.95 -3.49
C MET A 1 2.37 14.50 -3.63
N VAL A 2 1.63 14.01 -2.64
CA VAL A 2 1.06 12.66 -2.59
C VAL A 2 -0.44 12.75 -2.36
N HIS A 3 -1.19 11.70 -2.70
CA HIS A 3 -2.64 11.65 -2.53
C HIS A 3 -3.04 11.59 -1.06
N GLY A 4 -2.30 10.82 -0.25
CA GLY A 4 -2.57 10.67 1.15
C GLY A 4 -3.72 9.72 1.48
N ASP A 5 -4.32 9.03 0.49
CA ASP A 5 -5.34 7.98 0.66
C ASP A 5 -5.60 7.20 -0.65
N TYR A 6 -4.53 6.80 -1.35
CA TYR A 6 -4.65 6.10 -2.63
C TYR A 6 -5.00 4.61 -2.43
N ARG A 7 -6.25 4.24 -2.72
CA ARG A 7 -6.81 2.88 -2.54
C ARG A 7 -7.97 2.62 -3.49
N SER A 8 -8.40 1.36 -3.64
CA SER A 8 -9.48 0.97 -4.56
C SER A 8 -10.75 1.80 -4.42
N ALA A 9 -11.14 2.20 -3.21
CA ALA A 9 -12.32 3.05 -3.00
C ALA A 9 -12.25 4.43 -3.69
N ASN A 10 -11.02 4.91 -3.96
CA ASN A 10 -10.73 6.26 -4.46
C ASN A 10 -10.22 6.26 -5.91
N ILE A 11 -10.25 5.10 -6.59
CA ILE A 11 -9.78 4.93 -7.97
C ILE A 11 -10.98 4.57 -8.84
N LEU A 12 -11.27 5.42 -9.83
CA LEU A 12 -12.31 5.14 -10.83
C LEU A 12 -11.66 4.45 -12.03
N VAL A 13 -12.23 3.32 -12.44
CA VAL A 13 -11.80 2.53 -13.60
C VAL A 13 -12.93 2.39 -14.61
N ASN A 14 -12.58 2.31 -15.89
CA ASN A 14 -13.46 1.76 -16.92
C ASN A 14 -13.02 0.31 -17.24
N GLU A 15 -13.46 -0.26 -18.36
CA GLU A 15 -13.12 -1.64 -18.75
C GLU A 15 -11.62 -1.91 -18.88
N THR A 16 -10.81 -0.89 -19.20
CA THR A 16 -9.40 -1.09 -19.58
C THR A 16 -8.40 -0.18 -18.87
N SER A 17 -8.86 0.84 -18.13
CA SER A 17 -7.98 1.87 -17.59
C SER A 17 -8.52 2.55 -16.34
N ILE A 18 -7.60 3.10 -15.55
CA ILE A 18 -7.91 4.12 -14.54
C ILE A 18 -8.34 5.39 -15.27
N ILE A 19 -9.50 5.93 -14.95
CA ILE A 19 -10.06 7.15 -15.56
C ILE A 19 -10.00 8.36 -14.64
N ALA A 20 -9.98 8.14 -13.32
CA ALA A 20 -9.81 9.21 -12.34
C ALA A 20 -9.30 8.66 -11.00
N VAL A 21 -8.71 9.56 -10.23
CA VAL A 21 -8.44 9.39 -8.81
C VAL A 21 -9.21 10.50 -8.11
N ILE A 22 -9.90 10.19 -7.02
CA ILE A 22 -10.78 11.11 -6.29
C ILE A 22 -10.38 11.15 -4.81
N ASP A 23 -10.99 12.05 -4.04
CA ASP A 23 -10.79 12.14 -2.57
C ASP A 23 -9.39 12.64 -2.14
N PHE A 24 -9.05 13.87 -2.58
CA PHE A 24 -7.77 14.52 -2.29
C PHE A 24 -7.71 15.25 -0.94
N GLU A 25 -8.62 14.99 0.00
CA GLU A 25 -8.66 15.72 1.28
C GLU A 25 -7.40 15.49 2.13
N GLU A 26 -6.75 14.33 1.97
CA GLU A 26 -5.50 13.96 2.66
C GLU A 26 -4.21 14.34 1.89
N ALA A 27 -4.35 15.06 0.77
CA ALA A 27 -3.23 15.38 -0.11
C ALA A 27 -2.23 16.33 0.57
N ARG A 28 -0.94 15.97 0.48
CA ARG A 28 0.13 16.70 1.18
C ARG A 28 1.48 16.58 0.50
N VAL A 29 2.47 17.32 0.99
CA VAL A 29 3.88 17.13 0.62
C VAL A 29 4.46 16.04 1.51
N ASP A 30 4.86 14.93 0.90
CA ASP A 30 5.43 13.78 1.59
C ASP A 30 6.36 13.00 0.63
N HIS A 31 7.06 12.00 1.16
CA HIS A 31 7.90 11.10 0.38
C HIS A 31 7.05 10.12 -0.42
N ARG A 32 7.37 9.94 -1.71
CA ARG A 32 6.63 9.03 -2.59
C ARG A 32 6.58 7.58 -2.08
N VAL A 33 7.66 7.12 -1.43
CA VAL A 33 7.74 5.74 -0.92
C VAL A 33 6.81 5.53 0.28
N VAL A 34 6.54 6.59 1.04
CA VAL A 34 5.57 6.58 2.14
C VAL A 34 4.15 6.39 1.57
N GLU A 35 3.79 7.15 0.53
CA GLU A 35 2.53 6.95 -0.19
C GLU A 35 2.44 5.56 -0.80
N LEU A 36 3.47 5.11 -1.51
CA LEU A 36 3.46 3.82 -2.20
C LEU A 36 3.29 2.66 -1.23
N ALA A 37 3.99 2.68 -0.09
CA ALA A 37 3.89 1.63 0.92
C ALA A 37 2.51 1.61 1.58
N ARG A 38 1.95 2.78 1.92
CA ARG A 38 0.59 2.87 2.45
C ARG A 38 -0.44 2.39 1.43
N SER A 39 -0.27 2.79 0.17
CA SER A 39 -1.13 2.38 -0.94
C SER A 39 -1.10 0.88 -1.14
N ALA A 40 0.07 0.23 -1.06
CA ALA A 40 0.19 -1.22 -1.15
C ALA A 40 -0.67 -1.93 -0.10
N VAL A 41 -0.55 -1.51 1.17
CA VAL A 41 -1.30 -2.10 2.29
C VAL A 41 -2.80 -1.88 2.15
N LEU A 42 -3.21 -0.70 1.70
CA LEU A 42 -4.61 -0.30 1.63
C LEU A 42 -5.24 -0.56 0.26
N LEU A 43 -4.49 -1.07 -0.73
CA LEU A 43 -4.92 -1.05 -2.13
C LEU A 43 -6.26 -1.74 -2.33
N GLY A 44 -6.45 -2.89 -1.69
CA GLY A 44 -7.68 -3.68 -1.78
C GLY A 44 -8.85 -3.15 -0.95
N THR A 45 -8.62 -2.17 -0.09
CA THR A 45 -9.67 -1.67 0.80
C THR A 45 -10.77 -0.93 0.01
N ARG A 46 -12.01 -1.32 0.30
CA ARG A 46 -13.25 -0.80 -0.30
C ARG A 46 -14.20 -0.41 0.83
N PHE A 47 -15.28 0.29 0.49
CA PHE A 47 -16.25 0.79 1.45
C PHE A 47 -16.81 -0.27 2.45
N HIS A 48 -16.84 -1.55 2.06
CA HIS A 48 -17.29 -2.66 2.93
C HIS A 48 -16.25 -3.76 3.15
N ASP A 49 -15.07 -3.65 2.53
CA ASP A 49 -14.05 -4.69 2.58
C ASP A 49 -12.73 -4.05 2.98
N TRP A 50 -12.40 -4.18 4.25
CA TRP A 50 -11.28 -3.52 4.90
C TRP A 50 -10.20 -4.53 5.30
N GLY A 51 -10.12 -5.66 4.62
CA GLY A 51 -9.07 -6.66 4.83
C GLY A 51 -7.76 -6.29 4.13
N PRO A 52 -6.64 -6.92 4.53
CA PRO A 52 -5.37 -6.79 3.84
C PRO A 52 -5.44 -7.42 2.44
N VAL A 53 -4.51 -7.01 1.59
CA VAL A 53 -4.22 -7.70 0.34
C VAL A 53 -3.07 -8.69 0.52
N PRO A 54 -2.99 -9.74 -0.30
CA PRO A 54 -1.84 -10.63 -0.33
C PRO A 54 -0.52 -9.92 -0.69
N GLY A 55 0.61 -10.48 -0.26
CA GLY A 55 1.94 -9.90 -0.50
C GLY A 55 2.30 -9.73 -1.98
N GLU A 56 1.77 -10.57 -2.87
CA GLU A 56 1.94 -10.42 -4.32
C GLU A 56 1.34 -9.12 -4.87
N VAL A 57 0.29 -8.59 -4.23
CA VAL A 57 -0.32 -7.31 -4.61
C VAL A 57 0.62 -6.15 -4.27
N HIS A 58 1.32 -6.23 -3.13
CA HIS A 58 2.34 -5.24 -2.78
C HIS A 58 3.49 -5.25 -3.81
N ALA A 59 3.95 -6.44 -4.20
CA ALA A 59 5.01 -6.61 -5.19
C ALA A 59 4.60 -6.07 -6.57
N GLY A 60 3.39 -6.40 -7.04
CA GLY A 60 2.88 -5.90 -8.31
C GLY A 60 2.72 -4.38 -8.34
N LEU A 61 2.29 -3.76 -7.23
CA LEU A 61 2.18 -2.31 -7.16
C LEU A 61 3.54 -1.61 -7.27
N VAL A 62 4.56 -2.08 -6.52
CA VAL A 62 5.90 -1.47 -6.58
C VAL A 62 6.57 -1.72 -7.94
N GLU A 63 6.44 -2.92 -8.51
CA GLU A 63 6.95 -3.22 -9.85
C GLU A 63 6.31 -2.31 -10.91
N GLY A 64 4.98 -2.16 -10.88
CA GLY A 64 4.25 -1.26 -11.76
C GLY A 64 4.70 0.20 -11.62
N TYR A 65 4.92 0.65 -10.38
CA TYR A 65 5.43 1.99 -10.11
C TYR A 65 6.85 2.19 -10.68
N GLU A 66 7.76 1.26 -10.41
CA GLU A 66 9.16 1.35 -10.81
C GLU A 66 9.35 1.28 -12.33
N SER A 67 8.47 0.58 -13.05
CA SER A 67 8.48 0.56 -14.53
C SER A 67 8.30 1.95 -15.17
N HIS A 68 7.70 2.89 -14.44
CA HIS A 68 7.54 4.29 -14.87
C HIS A 68 8.51 5.23 -14.16
N ARG A 69 8.78 4.96 -12.87
CA ARG A 69 9.60 5.81 -12.03
C ARG A 69 10.36 4.98 -11.00
N PRO A 70 11.62 4.61 -11.30
CA PRO A 70 12.46 3.82 -10.39
C PRO A 70 12.60 4.51 -9.02
N LEU A 71 12.56 3.70 -7.96
CA LEU A 71 12.92 4.16 -6.63
C LEU A 71 14.44 4.19 -6.52
N THR A 72 14.95 5.18 -5.78
CA THR A 72 16.36 5.18 -5.38
C THR A 72 16.65 4.03 -4.42
N PRO A 73 17.91 3.58 -4.28
CA PRO A 73 18.27 2.56 -3.30
C PRO A 73 17.83 2.94 -1.86
N THR A 74 17.92 4.22 -1.52
CA THR A 74 17.46 4.73 -0.22
C THR A 74 15.94 4.59 -0.08
N GLU A 75 15.16 5.02 -1.07
CA GLU A 75 13.70 4.82 -1.05
C GLU A 75 13.35 3.33 -0.94
N MET A 76 13.98 2.48 -1.76
CA MET A 76 13.73 1.04 -1.73
C MET A 76 14.06 0.41 -0.36
N SER A 77 15.11 0.87 0.32
CA SER A 77 15.45 0.39 1.67
C SER A 77 14.35 0.67 2.71
N TRP A 78 13.49 1.66 2.47
CA TRP A 78 12.34 1.99 3.32
C TRP A 78 11.08 1.23 2.99
N TRP A 79 10.98 0.60 1.82
CA TRP A 79 9.78 -0.10 1.36
C TRP A 79 9.23 -1.08 2.39
N ARG A 80 10.03 -2.08 2.75
CA ARG A 80 9.62 -3.15 3.67
C ARG A 80 9.30 -2.64 5.08
N PRO A 81 10.13 -1.80 5.73
CA PRO A 81 9.78 -1.19 7.01
C PRO A 81 8.44 -0.42 6.98
N LEU A 82 8.16 0.31 5.89
CA LEU A 82 6.91 1.07 5.78
C LEU A 82 5.69 0.19 5.54
N VAL A 83 5.79 -0.85 4.70
CA VAL A 83 4.68 -1.81 4.49
C VAL A 83 4.35 -2.54 5.81
N LEU A 84 5.37 -2.93 6.57
CA LEU A 84 5.18 -3.48 7.92
C LEU A 84 4.48 -2.49 8.84
N TRP A 85 5.00 -1.25 8.92
CA TRP A 85 4.44 -0.20 9.77
C TRP A 85 2.96 0.05 9.47
N TYR A 86 2.59 0.21 8.20
CA TYR A 86 1.20 0.46 7.82
C TYR A 86 0.30 -0.74 8.07
N SER A 87 0.77 -1.97 7.87
CA SER A 87 0.00 -3.17 8.20
C SER A 87 -0.31 -3.23 9.71
N LEU A 88 0.67 -2.92 10.56
CA LEU A 88 0.48 -2.88 12.01
C LEU A 88 -0.50 -1.78 12.45
N MET A 89 -0.48 -0.62 11.81
CA MET A 89 -1.40 0.48 12.11
C MET A 89 -2.88 0.12 11.86
N MET A 90 -3.15 -0.87 11.01
CA MET A 90 -4.51 -1.33 10.71
C MET A 90 -5.00 -2.42 11.68
N ALA A 91 -4.10 -3.07 12.42
CA ALA A 91 -4.47 -4.11 13.37
C ALA A 91 -5.20 -3.52 14.60
N PRO A 92 -6.48 -3.88 14.85
CA PRO A 92 -7.20 -3.36 16.01
C PRO A 92 -6.62 -3.89 17.33
N VAL A 93 -6.65 -3.06 18.37
CA VAL A 93 -6.22 -3.45 19.73
C VAL A 93 -7.11 -4.56 20.31
N ALA A 94 -8.39 -4.62 19.90
CA ALA A 94 -9.38 -5.58 20.39
C ALA A 94 -9.35 -6.95 19.67
N GLY A 95 -8.28 -7.24 18.92
CA GLY A 95 -8.13 -8.45 18.10
C GLY A 95 -8.05 -8.13 16.61
N ASP A 96 -7.82 -9.15 15.77
CA ASP A 96 -7.57 -8.98 14.33
C ASP A 96 -8.50 -9.85 13.45
N PRO A 97 -9.81 -9.53 13.41
CA PRO A 97 -10.77 -10.29 12.62
C PRO A 97 -10.55 -10.16 11.10
N ALA A 98 -9.85 -9.11 10.66
CA ALA A 98 -9.58 -8.84 9.25
C ALA A 98 -8.25 -9.45 8.76
N GLY A 99 -7.33 -9.81 9.66
CA GLY A 99 -6.06 -10.48 9.31
C GLY A 99 -4.86 -9.54 9.10
N TRP A 100 -4.91 -8.30 9.58
CA TRP A 100 -3.84 -7.30 9.47
C TRP A 100 -2.54 -7.69 10.20
N ILE A 101 -2.62 -8.43 11.30
CA ILE A 101 -1.48 -8.97 12.03
C ILE A 101 -0.76 -10.02 11.17
N GLU A 102 -1.50 -10.95 10.56
CA GLU A 102 -0.86 -11.94 9.67
C GLU A 102 -0.23 -11.26 8.44
N SER A 103 -0.88 -10.25 7.87
CA SER A 103 -0.30 -9.41 6.80
C SER A 103 1.02 -8.76 7.24
N ALA A 104 1.09 -8.21 8.45
CA ALA A 104 2.31 -7.65 9.01
C ALA A 104 3.40 -8.71 9.23
N LEU A 105 3.04 -9.89 9.75
CA LEU A 105 3.98 -11.00 9.97
C LEU A 105 4.56 -11.54 8.67
N ASP A 106 3.79 -11.53 7.57
CA ASP A 106 4.30 -11.92 6.25
C ASP A 106 5.51 -11.07 5.81
N GLN A 107 5.48 -9.77 6.12
CA GLN A 107 6.59 -8.86 5.87
C GLN A 107 7.84 -9.21 6.69
N LEU A 108 7.75 -10.03 7.73
CA LEU A 108 8.90 -10.54 8.49
C LEU A 108 9.36 -11.92 7.99
N ARG A 109 8.45 -12.73 7.43
CA ARG A 109 8.70 -14.10 6.98
C ARG A 109 9.45 -14.16 5.64
N CYS A 110 9.26 -13.20 4.74
CA CYS A 110 10.04 -13.13 3.50
C CYS A 110 11.51 -12.78 3.80
N LYS A 111 12.42 -13.76 3.72
CA LYS A 111 13.87 -13.49 3.71
C LYS A 111 14.20 -12.75 2.42
N GLY A 112 14.85 -11.59 2.55
CA GLY A 112 15.20 -10.76 1.40
C GLY A 112 16.14 -11.50 0.45
N THR A 113 15.71 -11.69 -0.78
CA THR A 113 16.63 -11.80 -1.91
C THR A 113 16.88 -10.39 -2.40
N HIS A 114 17.98 -9.80 -1.91
CA HIS A 114 18.67 -8.73 -2.61
C HIS A 114 19.57 -9.35 -3.68
#